data_AF-A0A2M9XHU0-F1
#
_entry.id   AF-A0A2M9XHU0-F1
#
_cell.length_a   1.000
_cell.length_b   1.000
_cell.length_c   1.000
_cell.angle_alpha   90.00
_cell.angle_beta   90.00
_cell.angle_gamma   90.00
#
_symmetry.space_group_name_H-M   'P 1'
#
loop_
_entity.id
_entity.type
_entity.pdbx_description
1 polymer ?
#
loop_
_entity_poly.entity_id
_entity_poly.type
_entity_poly.pdbx_seq_one_letter_code
_entity_poly.pdbx_strand_id
1 'polypeptide(L)'
;MNMQKSFQYKILKTLFVFFFLSCFSSVYAGEVFELEGDPGENDIRLLSALNRLTYDRVLSNQNTKGFAFRYTSKWYSPLQLDVFVLGLAKREKMSLIRIESSKKGAEKVFRNFLQEEVTKKELTGGLTNYTDVSEDAKFEPYRKNYFWSESLALVQPAASVFYNSYKSPVYGGSDRLKSMFGYIGLDLLLAGVGYYYATTTMEKNSALESYFLKPTASGNVLDSPGAPVFIGLLILPRLYRMIGGWQDTYTHNRIMEISVSKSF
;
A
#
# COMPACT_ATOMS: atom_id res chain seq x y z
N MET A 1 -31.35 -8.17 -33.80
CA MET A 1 -30.62 -7.00 -33.23
C MET A 1 -30.45 -7.03 -31.69
N ASN A 2 -31.32 -7.68 -30.91
CA ASN A 2 -31.21 -7.73 -29.43
C ASN A 2 -30.17 -8.72 -28.86
N MET A 3 -29.90 -9.86 -29.52
CA MET A 3 -28.92 -10.84 -29.02
C MET A 3 -27.48 -10.33 -29.04
N GLN A 4 -27.09 -9.59 -30.09
CA GLN A 4 -25.74 -9.02 -30.20
C GLN A 4 -25.46 -8.01 -29.09
N LYS A 5 -26.43 -7.15 -28.74
CA LYS A 5 -26.29 -6.18 -27.64
C LYS A 5 -26.21 -6.87 -26.27
N SER A 6 -27.02 -7.93 -26.04
CA SER A 6 -26.95 -8.72 -24.81
C SER A 6 -25.60 -9.44 -24.65
N PHE A 7 -25.06 -9.99 -25.74
CA PHE A 7 -23.77 -10.67 -25.73
C PHE A 7 -22.60 -9.70 -25.50
N GLN A 8 -22.60 -8.54 -26.18
CA GLN A 8 -21.63 -7.47 -25.94
C GLN A 8 -21.67 -6.94 -24.50
N TYR A 9 -22.87 -6.78 -23.93
CA TYR A 9 -23.01 -6.35 -22.54
C TYR A 9 -22.46 -7.37 -21.53
N LYS A 10 -22.66 -8.68 -21.80
CA LYS A 10 -22.07 -9.75 -20.98
C LYS A 10 -20.55 -9.77 -21.05
N ILE A 11 -19.97 -9.63 -22.26
CA ILE A 11 -18.51 -9.55 -22.47
C ILE A 11 -17.92 -8.32 -21.78
N LEU A 12 -18.58 -7.16 -21.89
CA LEU A 12 -18.12 -5.94 -21.24
C LEU A 12 -18.16 -6.09 -19.72
N LYS A 13 -19.20 -6.73 -19.18
CA LYS A 13 -19.33 -7.00 -17.75
C LYS A 13 -18.26 -7.98 -17.25
N THR A 14 -17.96 -9.05 -17.98
CA THR A 14 -16.88 -9.98 -17.60
C THR A 14 -15.50 -9.35 -17.74
N LEU A 15 -15.24 -8.55 -18.78
CA LEU A 15 -14.01 -7.77 -18.90
C LEU A 15 -13.86 -6.75 -17.76
N PHE A 16 -14.95 -6.09 -17.36
CA PHE A 16 -14.93 -5.15 -16.24
C PHE A 16 -14.64 -5.87 -14.91
N VAL A 17 -15.27 -7.03 -14.67
CA VAL A 17 -14.99 -7.86 -13.48
C VAL A 17 -13.55 -8.38 -13.49
N PHE A 18 -13.06 -8.85 -14.64
CA PHE A 18 -11.69 -9.32 -14.79
C PHE A 18 -10.68 -8.19 -14.59
N PHE A 19 -10.93 -7.01 -15.18
CA PHE A 19 -10.12 -5.82 -14.99
C PHE A 19 -10.09 -5.42 -13.51
N PHE A 20 -11.26 -5.38 -12.86
CA PHE A 20 -11.38 -5.07 -11.44
C PHE A 20 -10.58 -6.06 -10.58
N LEU A 21 -10.71 -7.37 -10.82
CA LEU A 21 -9.95 -8.40 -10.10
C LEU A 21 -8.43 -8.31 -10.37
N SER A 22 -8.03 -7.98 -11.60
CA SER A 22 -6.62 -7.83 -11.98
C SER A 22 -5.95 -6.58 -11.40
N CYS A 23 -6.72 -5.55 -11.04
CA CYS A 23 -6.19 -4.36 -10.37
C CYS A 23 -5.74 -4.62 -8.92
N PHE A 24 -6.15 -5.73 -8.30
CA PHE A 24 -5.78 -6.09 -6.93
C PHE A 24 -4.65 -7.14 -6.85
N SER A 25 -4.01 -7.50 -7.96
CA SER A 25 -3.00 -8.56 -7.96
C SER A 25 -1.61 -8.07 -7.50
N SER A 26 -1.45 -7.91 -6.18
CA SER A 26 -0.18 -8.25 -5.52
C SER A 26 -0.49 -8.70 -4.10
N VAL A 27 -0.51 -10.01 -3.87
CA VAL A 27 -0.78 -10.56 -2.53
C VAL A 27 0.42 -10.32 -1.62
N TYR A 28 1.66 -10.45 -2.12
CA TYR A 28 2.90 -9.97 -1.52
C TYR A 28 3.94 -9.79 -2.62
N ALA A 29 4.76 -8.72 -2.55
CA ALA A 29 5.90 -8.54 -3.44
C ALA A 29 7.17 -9.01 -2.73
N GLY A 30 7.99 -9.81 -3.41
CA GLY A 30 9.16 -10.46 -2.84
C GLY A 30 10.44 -10.09 -3.59
N GLU A 31 11.50 -9.82 -2.85
CA GLU A 31 12.85 -9.57 -3.35
C GLU A 31 13.87 -10.44 -2.62
N VAL A 32 14.98 -10.75 -3.27
CA VAL A 32 15.98 -11.67 -2.74
C VAL A 32 17.38 -11.09 -2.90
N PHE A 33 18.25 -11.31 -1.92
CA PHE A 33 19.68 -11.07 -2.04
C PHE A 33 20.48 -12.15 -1.31
N GLU A 34 21.74 -12.29 -1.70
CA GLU A 34 22.67 -13.26 -1.13
C GLU A 34 23.60 -12.57 -0.14
N LEU A 35 23.91 -13.27 0.93
CA LEU A 35 24.81 -12.80 1.97
C LEU A 35 25.79 -13.91 2.34
N GLU A 36 27.08 -13.61 2.25
CA GLU A 36 28.14 -14.50 2.68
C GLU A 36 28.09 -14.71 4.19
N GLY A 37 28.38 -15.93 4.65
CA GLY A 37 28.43 -16.28 6.06
C GLY A 37 27.41 -17.34 6.47
N ASP A 38 27.62 -17.84 7.70
CA ASP A 38 26.74 -18.83 8.31
C ASP A 38 25.36 -18.24 8.62
N PRO A 39 24.26 -18.99 8.41
CA PRO A 39 22.91 -18.49 8.69
C PRO A 39 22.72 -17.99 10.13
N GLY A 40 23.39 -18.58 11.12
CA GLY A 40 23.29 -18.15 12.52
C GLY A 40 23.98 -16.83 12.81
N GLU A 41 25.10 -16.53 12.15
CA GLU A 41 25.77 -15.23 12.29
C GLU A 41 25.00 -14.12 11.56
N ASN A 42 24.50 -14.45 10.37
CA ASN A 42 23.71 -13.55 9.55
C ASN A 42 22.35 -13.23 10.19
N ASP A 43 21.78 -14.16 10.93
CA ASP A 43 20.57 -13.98 11.73
C ASP A 43 20.67 -12.80 12.71
N ILE A 44 21.75 -12.74 13.50
CA ILE A 44 21.97 -11.68 14.49
C ILE A 44 22.17 -10.33 13.79
N ARG A 45 22.92 -10.31 12.68
CA ARG A 45 23.15 -9.08 11.90
C ARG A 45 21.84 -8.56 11.31
N LEU A 46 21.03 -9.44 10.73
CA LEU A 46 19.71 -9.14 10.19
C LEU A 46 18.76 -8.61 11.26
N LEU A 47 18.67 -9.27 12.42
CA LEU A 47 17.84 -8.82 13.52
C LEU A 47 18.25 -7.41 13.99
N SER A 48 19.55 -7.12 14.03
CA SER A 48 20.05 -5.80 14.39
C SER A 48 19.68 -4.73 13.35
N ALA A 49 19.79 -5.04 12.05
CA ALA A 49 19.42 -4.16 10.96
C ALA A 49 17.90 -3.92 10.91
N LEU A 50 17.10 -4.94 11.17
CA LEU A 50 15.63 -4.86 11.24
C LEU A 50 15.16 -3.99 12.41
N ASN A 51 15.78 -4.10 13.57
CA ASN A 51 15.48 -3.23 14.72
C ASN A 51 15.95 -1.78 14.51
N ARG A 52 16.88 -1.53 13.58
CA ARG A 52 17.20 -0.17 13.11
C ARG A 52 16.17 0.36 12.12
N LEU A 53 15.57 -0.50 11.31
CA LEU A 53 14.57 -0.08 10.33
C LEU A 53 13.27 0.39 10.99
N THR A 54 12.82 -0.28 12.05
CA THR A 54 11.54 0.00 12.70
C THR A 54 11.70 0.20 14.21
N TYR A 55 10.91 1.10 14.79
CA TYR A 55 10.81 1.23 16.25
C TYR A 55 10.03 0.07 16.87
N ASP A 56 9.21 -0.62 16.09
CA ASP A 56 8.50 -1.83 16.53
C ASP A 56 9.46 -3.01 16.55
N ARG A 57 9.42 -3.79 17.64
CA ARG A 57 10.18 -5.04 17.70
C ARG A 57 9.69 -6.00 16.62
N VAL A 58 10.60 -6.37 15.71
CA VAL A 58 10.36 -7.46 14.75
C VAL A 58 10.40 -8.78 15.50
N LEU A 59 9.41 -9.64 15.26
CA LEU A 59 9.26 -10.91 15.95
C LEU A 59 9.83 -12.04 15.10
N SER A 60 10.63 -12.90 15.72
CA SER A 60 10.97 -14.19 15.13
C SER A 60 9.72 -15.06 15.11
N ASN A 61 9.40 -15.62 13.96
CA ASN A 61 8.22 -16.46 13.75
C ASN A 61 8.66 -17.92 13.60
N GLN A 62 8.16 -18.78 14.49
CA GLN A 62 8.47 -20.21 14.49
C GLN A 62 7.95 -20.94 13.24
N ASN A 63 6.92 -20.39 12.57
CA ASN A 63 6.47 -20.91 11.28
C ASN A 63 7.30 -20.31 10.14
N THR A 64 8.44 -20.94 9.89
CA THR A 64 9.43 -20.49 8.91
C THR A 64 9.11 -20.87 7.46
N LYS A 65 8.04 -21.65 7.19
CA LYS A 65 7.67 -22.11 5.84
C LYS A 65 8.81 -22.83 5.09
N GLY A 66 9.69 -23.53 5.80
CA GLY A 66 10.84 -24.24 5.22
C GLY A 66 12.13 -23.42 5.14
N PHE A 67 12.14 -22.19 5.64
CA PHE A 67 13.35 -21.37 5.83
C PHE A 67 14.00 -21.66 7.19
N ALA A 68 15.25 -21.24 7.38
CA ALA A 68 15.96 -21.38 8.66
C ALA A 68 15.41 -20.40 9.71
N PHE A 69 15.22 -19.14 9.31
CA PHE A 69 14.64 -18.10 10.15
C PHE A 69 13.58 -17.30 9.41
N ARG A 70 12.60 -16.78 10.15
CA ARG A 70 11.58 -15.85 9.65
C ARG A 70 11.33 -14.74 10.64
N TYR A 71 11.30 -13.51 10.14
CA TYR A 71 11.06 -12.30 10.89
C TYR A 71 9.84 -11.60 10.34
N THR A 72 8.85 -11.33 11.18
CA THR A 72 7.60 -10.70 10.76
C THR A 72 7.33 -9.46 11.59
N SER A 73 6.96 -8.37 10.93
CA SER A 73 6.40 -7.19 11.58
C SER A 73 5.07 -7.52 12.27
N LYS A 74 4.73 -6.79 13.33
CA LYS A 74 3.41 -6.92 13.97
C LYS A 74 2.30 -6.42 13.06
N TRP A 75 1.09 -6.94 13.23
CA TRP A 75 -0.07 -6.60 12.39
C TRP A 75 -0.42 -5.11 12.39
N TYR A 76 -0.15 -4.41 13.49
CA TYR A 76 -0.38 -2.97 13.65
C TYR A 76 0.83 -2.11 13.26
N SER A 77 1.96 -2.72 12.91
CA SER A 77 3.15 -1.96 12.56
C SER A 77 2.92 -1.21 11.25
N PRO A 78 3.32 0.08 11.17
CA PRO A 78 3.19 0.85 9.93
C PRO A 78 4.07 0.29 8.80
N LEU A 79 5.13 -0.46 9.15
CA LEU A 79 6.01 -1.17 8.23
C LEU A 79 5.63 -2.65 8.22
N GLN A 80 4.97 -3.08 7.15
CA GLN A 80 4.66 -4.50 6.94
C GLN A 80 5.78 -5.18 6.16
N LEU A 81 6.57 -5.97 6.88
CA LEU A 81 7.77 -6.64 6.37
C LEU A 81 7.84 -8.08 6.89
N ASP A 82 8.08 -9.00 5.98
CA ASP A 82 8.40 -10.40 6.27
C ASP A 82 9.78 -10.72 5.68
N VAL A 83 10.74 -11.09 6.52
CA VAL A 83 12.11 -11.46 6.09
C VAL A 83 12.37 -12.92 6.39
N PHE A 84 12.87 -13.65 5.41
CA PHE A 84 13.20 -15.07 5.51
C PHE A 84 14.68 -15.27 5.25
N VAL A 85 15.29 -16.17 6.01
CA VAL A 85 16.71 -16.53 5.88
C VAL A 85 16.81 -18.01 5.54
N LEU A 86 17.47 -18.33 4.43
CA LEU A 86 17.74 -19.69 3.98
C LEU A 86 19.25 -19.94 3.99
N GLY A 87 19.71 -21.02 4.62
CA GLY A 87 21.10 -21.45 4.50
C GLY A 87 21.33 -22.31 3.25
N LEU A 88 22.31 -21.95 2.43
CA LEU A 88 22.77 -22.73 1.29
C LEU A 88 24.07 -23.45 1.67
N ALA A 89 24.03 -24.79 1.72
CA ALA A 89 25.15 -25.59 2.20
C ALA A 89 26.08 -26.12 1.09
N LYS A 90 25.74 -25.96 -0.20
CA LYS A 90 26.29 -26.84 -1.25
C LYS A 90 27.65 -26.47 -1.84
N ARG A 91 28.16 -25.23 -1.73
CA ARG A 91 29.50 -24.89 -2.24
C ARG A 91 30.27 -23.83 -1.43
N GLU A 92 29.58 -22.86 -0.83
CA GLU A 92 30.15 -21.84 0.08
C GLU A 92 29.13 -21.57 1.20
N LYS A 93 29.57 -21.12 2.39
CA LYS A 93 28.65 -20.72 3.48
C LYS A 93 27.93 -19.44 3.03
N MET A 94 26.77 -19.60 2.40
CA MET A 94 25.97 -18.50 1.88
C MET A 94 24.56 -18.58 2.44
N SER A 95 24.00 -17.42 2.74
CA SER A 95 22.64 -17.24 3.22
C SER A 95 21.83 -16.47 2.19
N LEU A 96 20.71 -17.03 1.76
CA LEU A 96 19.76 -16.36 0.87
C LEU A 96 18.68 -15.69 1.70
N ILE A 97 18.55 -14.38 1.54
CA ILE A 97 17.62 -13.56 2.30
C ILE A 97 16.50 -13.12 1.37
N ARG A 98 15.28 -13.54 1.68
CA ARG A 98 14.07 -13.14 0.98
C ARG A 98 13.32 -12.12 1.81
N ILE A 99 12.94 -11.02 1.18
CA ILE A 99 12.18 -9.94 1.79
C ILE A 99 10.85 -9.85 1.09
N GLU A 100 9.77 -9.88 1.86
CA GLU A 100 8.40 -9.72 1.37
C GLU A 100 7.77 -8.48 2.00
N SER A 101 7.05 -7.71 1.21
CA SER A 101 6.22 -6.61 1.69
C SER A 101 4.83 -6.66 1.05
N SER A 102 3.85 -6.11 1.76
CA SER A 102 2.49 -5.95 1.24
C SER A 102 2.40 -4.90 0.13
N LYS A 103 3.35 -3.96 0.08
CA LYS A 103 3.40 -2.90 -0.94
C LYS A 103 4.54 -3.16 -1.91
N LYS A 104 4.19 -3.24 -3.19
CA LYS A 104 5.13 -3.30 -4.29
C LYS A 104 6.04 -2.06 -4.31
N GLY A 105 7.33 -2.28 -4.55
CA GLY A 105 8.40 -1.28 -4.46
C GLY A 105 9.03 -1.20 -3.06
N ALA A 106 8.29 -1.47 -1.99
CA ALA A 106 8.83 -1.40 -0.63
C ALA A 106 9.86 -2.50 -0.38
N GLU A 107 9.62 -3.70 -0.94
CA GLU A 107 10.53 -4.83 -0.90
C GLU A 107 11.92 -4.49 -1.45
N LYS A 108 12.00 -3.70 -2.53
CA LYS A 108 13.27 -3.28 -3.15
C LYS A 108 14.03 -2.31 -2.27
N VAL A 109 13.32 -1.35 -1.68
CA VAL A 109 13.93 -0.38 -0.77
C VAL A 109 14.44 -1.07 0.49
N PHE A 110 13.66 -1.98 1.07
CA PHE A 110 14.08 -2.74 2.24
C PHE A 110 15.22 -3.71 1.92
N ARG A 111 15.25 -4.32 0.73
CA ARG A 111 16.38 -5.13 0.25
C ARG A 111 17.65 -4.29 0.20
N ASN A 112 17.63 -3.17 -0.51
CA ASN A 112 18.80 -2.31 -0.63
C ASN A 112 19.27 -1.81 0.74
N PHE A 113 18.33 -1.44 1.62
CA PHE A 113 18.65 -1.04 2.99
C PHE A 113 19.31 -2.15 3.81
N LEU A 114 18.76 -3.37 3.80
CA LEU A 114 19.27 -4.49 4.58
C LEU A 114 20.61 -4.98 4.03
N GLN A 115 20.75 -5.04 2.71
CA GLN A 115 22.02 -5.36 2.06
C GLN A 115 23.10 -4.36 2.47
N GLU A 116 22.81 -3.06 2.43
CA GLU A 116 23.74 -2.05 2.92
C GLU A 116 24.08 -2.22 4.41
N GLU A 117 23.09 -2.36 5.30
CA GLU A 117 23.35 -2.45 6.74
C GLU A 117 24.18 -3.68 7.11
N VAL A 118 23.90 -4.81 6.47
CA VAL A 118 24.53 -6.08 6.82
C VAL A 118 25.92 -6.20 6.20
N THR A 119 26.16 -5.61 5.03
CA THR A 119 27.48 -5.59 4.37
C THR A 119 28.41 -4.46 4.88
N LYS A 120 27.88 -3.38 5.49
CA LYS A 120 28.68 -2.24 6.02
C LYS A 120 29.64 -2.57 7.19
N LYS A 121 29.89 -3.83 7.50
CA LYS A 121 30.86 -4.24 8.53
C LYS A 121 32.28 -4.54 8.04
N GLU A 122 32.64 -4.26 6.79
CA GLU A 122 34.05 -4.37 6.34
C GLU A 122 34.62 -3.16 5.58
N LEU A 123 33.83 -2.16 5.22
CA LEU A 123 34.34 -0.97 4.53
C LEU A 123 34.01 0.31 5.32
N THR A 124 34.88 0.61 6.27
CA THR A 124 35.02 1.94 6.85
C THR A 124 35.32 2.93 5.73
N GLY A 125 34.34 3.73 5.34
CA GLY A 125 34.56 4.93 4.53
C GLY A 125 33.72 4.99 3.26
N GLY A 126 32.79 5.93 3.25
CA GLY A 126 32.24 6.52 2.03
C GLY A 126 31.16 5.68 1.33
N LEU A 127 30.02 6.32 1.07
CA LEU A 127 29.21 5.99 -0.11
C LEU A 127 30.07 6.25 -1.36
N THR A 128 30.86 5.27 -1.75
CA THR A 128 31.47 5.20 -3.09
C THR A 128 31.01 3.94 -3.79
N ASN A 129 30.15 4.16 -4.78
CA ASN A 129 30.02 3.41 -6.02
C ASN A 129 29.63 1.93 -5.93
N TYR A 130 28.31 1.70 -5.78
CA TYR A 130 27.67 0.71 -6.65
C TYR A 130 27.05 1.45 -7.84
N THR A 131 27.75 1.35 -8.96
CA THR A 131 27.34 1.80 -10.30
C THR A 131 26.09 1.04 -10.74
N ASP A 132 24.91 1.57 -10.43
CA ASP A 132 23.70 1.50 -11.27
C ASP A 132 22.48 2.28 -10.74
N VAL A 133 22.67 3.17 -9.77
CA VAL A 133 21.64 4.16 -9.41
C VAL A 133 22.21 5.53 -9.75
N SER A 134 21.77 6.09 -10.87
CA SER A 134 22.09 7.44 -11.37
C SER A 134 22.42 8.43 -10.25
N GLU A 135 23.61 9.02 -10.31
CA GLU A 135 24.11 10.08 -9.41
C GLU A 135 23.18 11.31 -9.31
N ASP A 136 22.17 11.41 -10.17
CA ASP A 136 21.15 12.46 -10.18
C ASP A 136 20.08 12.35 -9.08
N ALA A 137 20.05 11.24 -8.32
CA ALA A 137 19.08 11.03 -7.25
C ALA A 137 19.66 11.31 -5.85
N LYS A 138 20.36 12.42 -5.65
CA LYS A 138 20.50 13.00 -4.29
C LYS A 138 19.10 13.41 -3.83
N PHE A 139 18.39 12.47 -3.22
CA PHE A 139 17.10 12.73 -2.58
C PHE A 139 17.31 13.77 -1.49
N GLU A 140 16.93 15.02 -1.75
CA GLU A 140 16.82 16.00 -0.69
C GLU A 140 15.90 15.44 0.40
N PRO A 141 16.31 15.50 1.68
CA PRO A 141 15.53 14.96 2.78
C PRO A 141 14.22 15.73 2.93
N TYR A 142 13.18 15.24 2.27
CA TYR A 142 11.82 15.76 2.35
C TYR A 142 11.01 14.92 3.34
N ARG A 143 10.64 15.49 4.49
CA ARG A 143 9.69 14.84 5.42
C ARG A 143 8.25 15.15 5.01
N LYS A 144 7.41 14.13 5.02
CA LYS A 144 5.97 14.24 4.80
C LYS A 144 5.24 14.44 6.13
N ASN A 145 4.18 15.22 6.09
CA ASN A 145 3.36 15.52 7.25
C ASN A 145 2.14 14.57 7.28
N TYR A 146 1.96 13.90 8.41
CA TYR A 146 0.81 13.03 8.67
C TYR A 146 -0.52 13.78 8.56
N PHE A 147 -0.59 15.01 9.06
CA PHE A 147 -1.79 15.83 9.03
C PHE A 147 -2.28 16.06 7.59
N TRP A 148 -1.38 16.38 6.67
CA TRP A 148 -1.73 16.58 5.25
C TRP A 148 -2.13 15.27 4.57
N SER A 149 -1.39 14.20 4.82
CA SER A 149 -1.72 12.86 4.29
C SER A 149 -3.12 12.39 4.70
N GLU A 150 -3.47 12.54 5.98
CA GLU A 150 -4.74 12.10 6.56
C GLU A 150 -5.89 13.03 6.18
N SER A 151 -5.69 14.34 6.20
CA SER A 151 -6.71 15.32 5.76
C SER A 151 -7.08 15.10 4.30
N LEU A 152 -6.08 14.86 3.44
CA LEU A 152 -6.32 14.53 2.04
C LEU A 152 -7.03 13.17 1.92
N ALA A 153 -6.75 12.20 2.78
CA ALA A 153 -7.41 10.88 2.73
C ALA A 153 -8.91 10.99 3.02
N LEU A 154 -9.29 11.89 3.92
CA LEU A 154 -10.68 12.18 4.26
C LEU A 154 -11.43 12.91 3.15
N VAL A 155 -10.83 13.94 2.56
CA VAL A 155 -11.49 14.73 1.52
C VAL A 155 -11.50 13.98 0.20
N GLN A 156 -10.32 13.55 -0.26
CA GLN A 156 -10.11 12.93 -1.55
C GLN A 156 -8.98 11.88 -1.48
N PRO A 157 -9.34 10.59 -1.29
CA PRO A 157 -8.38 9.50 -1.16
C PRO A 157 -7.25 9.49 -2.21
N ALA A 158 -7.59 9.80 -3.47
CA ALA A 158 -6.65 9.89 -4.57
C ALA A 158 -5.58 10.98 -4.38
N ALA A 159 -5.95 12.15 -3.82
CA ALA A 159 -5.01 13.22 -3.52
C ALA A 159 -4.02 12.81 -2.41
N SER A 160 -4.48 12.04 -1.42
CA SER A 160 -3.60 11.45 -0.40
C SER A 160 -2.62 10.45 -1.02
N VAL A 161 -3.03 9.63 -1.99
CA VAL A 161 -2.09 8.75 -2.72
C VAL A 161 -1.05 9.56 -3.47
N PHE A 162 -1.47 10.62 -4.15
CA PHE A 162 -0.54 11.49 -4.88
C PHE A 162 0.48 12.13 -3.94
N TYR A 163 0.02 12.74 -2.84
CA TYR A 163 0.89 13.35 -1.83
C TYR A 163 1.90 12.33 -1.27
N ASN A 164 1.44 11.14 -0.90
CA ASN A 164 2.28 10.11 -0.28
C ASN A 164 3.24 9.43 -1.26
N SER A 165 2.91 9.38 -2.55
CA SER A 165 3.77 8.81 -3.58
C SER A 165 4.73 9.83 -4.21
N TYR A 166 4.46 11.13 -4.08
CA TYR A 166 5.34 12.18 -4.60
C TYR A 166 6.70 12.12 -3.90
N LYS A 167 7.78 12.06 -4.69
CA LYS A 167 9.17 11.89 -4.23
C LYS A 167 9.37 10.74 -3.22
N SER A 168 8.50 9.72 -3.22
CA SER A 168 8.66 8.58 -2.32
C SER A 168 9.69 7.59 -2.90
N PRO A 169 10.60 7.05 -2.08
CA PRO A 169 11.51 5.99 -2.50
C PRO A 169 10.77 4.66 -2.78
N VAL A 170 9.55 4.50 -2.25
CA VAL A 170 8.76 3.26 -2.35
C VAL A 170 7.88 3.23 -3.60
N TYR A 171 7.34 4.39 -4.02
CA TYR A 171 6.36 4.45 -5.11
C TYR A 171 7.00 4.73 -6.47
N GLY A 172 6.87 3.78 -7.40
CA GLY A 172 7.14 4.02 -8.81
C GLY A 172 6.11 4.95 -9.47
N GLY A 173 6.49 5.61 -10.57
CA GLY A 173 5.61 6.54 -11.29
C GLY A 173 4.35 5.90 -11.87
N SER A 174 4.45 4.68 -12.38
CA SER A 174 3.31 3.91 -12.89
C SER A 174 2.39 3.42 -11.76
N ASP A 175 2.97 2.96 -10.65
CA ASP A 175 2.22 2.49 -9.49
C ASP A 175 1.45 3.65 -8.82
N ARG A 176 2.05 4.85 -8.76
CA ARG A 176 1.37 6.09 -8.33
C ARG A 176 0.07 6.32 -9.09
N LEU A 177 0.14 6.33 -10.43
CA LEU A 177 -1.02 6.61 -11.27
C LEU A 177 -2.09 5.53 -11.12
N LYS A 178 -1.69 4.25 -11.13
CA LYS A 178 -2.61 3.13 -10.94
C LYS A 178 -3.35 3.21 -9.62
N SER A 179 -2.63 3.46 -8.51
CA SER A 179 -3.25 3.60 -7.20
C SER A 179 -4.18 4.82 -7.16
N MET A 180 -3.77 5.96 -7.71
CA MET A 180 -4.60 7.18 -7.74
C MET A 180 -5.91 6.97 -8.50
N PHE A 181 -5.85 6.44 -9.72
CA PHE A 181 -7.04 6.14 -10.52
C PHE A 181 -7.86 5.00 -9.92
N GLY A 182 -7.23 4.04 -9.24
CA GLY A 182 -7.91 3.01 -8.48
C GLY A 182 -8.84 3.58 -7.40
N TYR A 183 -8.34 4.55 -6.61
CA TYR A 183 -9.18 5.22 -5.61
C TYR A 183 -10.28 6.09 -6.24
N ILE A 184 -9.99 6.80 -7.34
CA ILE A 184 -11.03 7.56 -8.07
C ILE A 184 -12.15 6.63 -8.55
N GLY A 185 -11.79 5.51 -9.20
CA GLY A 185 -12.75 4.54 -9.70
C GLY A 185 -13.57 3.88 -8.59
N LEU A 186 -12.92 3.53 -7.48
CA LEU A 186 -13.58 2.96 -6.32
C LEU A 186 -14.56 3.95 -5.66
N ASP A 187 -14.16 5.22 -5.51
CA ASP A 187 -15.04 6.27 -4.98
C ASP A 187 -16.27 6.48 -5.89
N LEU A 188 -16.09 6.54 -7.21
CA LEU A 188 -17.18 6.68 -8.17
C LEU A 188 -18.13 5.48 -8.14
N LEU A 189 -17.59 4.26 -8.04
CA LEU A 189 -18.37 3.03 -7.97
C LEU A 189 -19.20 3.00 -6.70
N LEU A 190 -18.59 3.25 -5.54
CA LEU A 190 -19.28 3.20 -4.24
C LEU A 190 -20.29 4.33 -4.09
N ALA A 191 -19.96 5.54 -4.57
CA ALA A 191 -20.90 6.64 -4.66
C ALA A 191 -22.09 6.28 -5.56
N GLY A 192 -21.84 5.70 -6.74
CA GLY A 192 -22.89 5.29 -7.67
C GLY A 192 -23.80 4.20 -7.10
N VAL A 193 -23.23 3.16 -6.48
CA VAL A 193 -23.99 2.07 -5.83
C VAL A 193 -24.80 2.59 -4.65
N GLY A 194 -24.20 3.40 -3.79
CA GLY A 194 -24.89 3.98 -2.64
C GLY A 194 -26.00 4.93 -3.07
N TYR A 195 -25.76 5.76 -4.08
CA TYR A 195 -26.77 6.67 -4.65
C TYR A 195 -27.94 5.89 -5.24
N TYR A 196 -27.67 4.83 -6.01
CA TYR A 196 -28.70 3.96 -6.56
C TYR A 196 -29.53 3.29 -5.45
N TYR A 197 -28.88 2.74 -4.43
CA TYR A 197 -29.58 2.11 -3.31
C TYR A 197 -30.48 3.11 -2.56
N ALA A 198 -29.94 4.28 -2.25
CA ALA A 198 -30.68 5.33 -1.55
C ALA A 198 -31.86 5.85 -2.38
N THR A 199 -31.69 6.07 -3.69
CA THR A 199 -32.81 6.46 -4.57
C THR A 199 -33.87 5.37 -4.74
N THR A 200 -33.50 4.08 -4.72
CA THR A 200 -34.50 2.98 -4.76
C THR A 200 -35.30 2.83 -3.48
N THR A 201 -34.80 3.35 -2.36
CA THR A 201 -35.45 3.31 -1.05
C THR A 201 -36.20 4.61 -0.73
N MET A 202 -36.11 5.63 -1.59
CA MET A 202 -36.93 6.83 -1.50
C MET A 202 -38.40 6.50 -1.80
N GLU A 203 -39.29 7.08 -1.01
CA GLU A 203 -40.72 7.03 -1.29
C GLU A 203 -41.01 7.73 -2.62
N LYS A 204 -41.57 6.97 -3.56
CA LYS A 204 -41.98 7.51 -4.87
C LYS A 204 -43.32 8.19 -4.68
N ASN A 205 -43.32 9.52 -4.61
CA ASN A 205 -44.56 10.28 -4.57
C ASN A 205 -45.36 10.02 -5.86
N SER A 206 -46.64 9.67 -5.72
CA SER A 206 -47.57 9.69 -6.85
C SER A 206 -47.88 11.14 -7.22
N ALA A 207 -47.99 11.47 -8.51
CA ALA A 207 -48.34 12.82 -8.96
C ALA A 207 -49.65 13.33 -8.32
N LEU A 208 -50.55 12.43 -7.92
CA LEU A 208 -51.79 12.75 -7.18
C LEU A 208 -51.55 13.35 -5.79
N GLU A 209 -50.47 12.98 -5.11
CA GLU A 209 -50.19 13.40 -3.74
C GLU A 209 -49.77 14.87 -3.65
N SER A 210 -49.16 15.40 -4.72
CA SER A 210 -48.83 16.83 -4.81
C SER A 210 -50.07 17.70 -5.03
N TYR A 211 -51.17 17.15 -5.59
CA TYR A 211 -52.44 17.86 -5.74
C TYR A 211 -53.20 18.00 -4.40
N PHE A 212 -52.93 17.14 -3.41
CA PHE A 212 -53.59 17.16 -2.09
C PHE A 212 -52.82 17.95 -1.02
N LEU A 213 -51.85 18.80 -1.40
CA LEU A 213 -51.07 19.68 -0.49
C LEU A 213 -50.39 18.95 0.69
N LYS A 214 -50.14 17.63 0.58
CA LYS A 214 -49.33 16.91 1.57
C LYS A 214 -47.86 17.32 1.41
N PRO A 215 -47.09 17.48 2.50
CA PRO A 215 -45.67 17.77 2.42
C PRO A 215 -44.99 16.68 1.60
N THR A 216 -44.47 17.06 0.44
CA THR A 216 -43.83 16.15 -0.51
C THR A 216 -42.50 15.69 0.08
N ALA A 217 -42.26 14.38 0.13
CA ALA A 217 -40.97 13.86 0.59
C ALA A 217 -39.83 14.46 -0.26
N SER A 218 -38.76 14.89 0.41
CA SER A 218 -37.59 15.51 -0.21
C SER A 218 -36.99 14.62 -1.31
N GLY A 219 -36.71 15.21 -2.48
CA GLY A 219 -35.99 14.55 -3.58
C GLY A 219 -34.50 14.35 -3.30
N ASN A 220 -34.01 14.71 -2.11
CA ASN A 220 -32.62 14.58 -1.72
C ASN A 220 -32.31 13.15 -1.24
N VAL A 221 -31.22 12.59 -1.77
CA VAL A 221 -30.74 11.25 -1.40
C VAL A 221 -30.34 11.16 0.07
N LEU A 222 -29.93 12.27 0.67
CA LEU A 222 -29.57 12.34 2.08
C LEU A 222 -30.77 12.24 3.03
N ASP A 223 -31.98 12.50 2.54
CA ASP A 223 -33.22 12.41 3.32
C ASP A 223 -33.91 11.04 3.15
N SER A 224 -33.32 10.16 2.35
CA SER A 224 -33.86 8.82 2.10
C SER A 224 -33.57 7.85 3.27
N PRO A 225 -34.41 6.81 3.47
CA PRO A 225 -34.10 5.73 4.41
C PRO A 225 -32.76 5.01 4.12
N GLY A 226 -32.31 5.02 2.86
CA GLY A 226 -31.03 4.46 2.43
C GLY A 226 -29.83 5.40 2.57
N ALA A 227 -30.03 6.64 3.04
CA ALA A 227 -28.95 7.62 3.23
C ALA A 227 -27.78 7.12 4.10
N PRO A 228 -28.00 6.37 5.21
CA PRO A 228 -26.88 5.84 6.00
C PRO A 228 -25.97 4.90 5.21
N VAL A 229 -26.53 4.12 4.28
CA VAL A 229 -25.77 3.20 3.41
C VAL A 229 -24.95 4.01 2.41
N PHE A 230 -25.53 5.03 1.80
CA PHE A 230 -24.83 5.93 0.89
C PHE A 230 -23.65 6.64 1.59
N ILE A 231 -23.88 7.20 2.78
CA ILE A 231 -22.86 7.87 3.58
C ILE A 231 -21.77 6.87 4.01
N GLY A 232 -22.16 5.67 4.47
CA GLY A 232 -21.21 4.63 4.87
C GLY A 232 -20.28 4.20 3.73
N LEU A 233 -20.83 4.02 2.52
CA LEU A 233 -20.04 3.68 1.33
C LEU A 233 -19.08 4.80 0.90
N LEU A 234 -19.38 6.05 1.21
CA LEU A 234 -18.44 7.16 1.02
C LEU A 234 -17.36 7.20 2.12
N ILE A 235 -17.71 6.94 3.38
CA ILE A 235 -16.76 7.04 4.50
C ILE A 235 -15.74 5.89 4.52
N LEU A 236 -16.15 4.66 4.20
CA LEU A 236 -15.29 3.47 4.31
C LEU A 236 -13.97 3.58 3.52
N PRO A 237 -13.96 3.98 2.23
CA PRO A 237 -12.71 4.17 1.47
C PRO A 237 -11.78 5.22 2.07
N ARG A 238 -12.35 6.28 2.65
CA ARG A 238 -11.61 7.38 3.27
C ARG A 238 -10.89 6.93 4.53
N LEU A 239 -11.60 6.21 5.42
CA LEU A 239 -11.00 5.61 6.62
C LEU A 239 -9.92 4.59 6.27
N TYR A 240 -10.20 3.72 5.29
CA TYR A 240 -9.21 2.77 4.80
C TYR A 240 -7.97 3.49 4.23
N ARG A 241 -8.17 4.56 3.47
CA ARG A 241 -7.07 5.38 2.94
C ARG A 241 -6.30 6.09 4.03
N MET A 242 -6.93 6.57 5.11
CA MET A 242 -6.23 7.20 6.23
C MET A 242 -5.19 6.26 6.84
N ILE A 243 -5.57 5.01 7.10
CA ILE A 243 -4.64 3.98 7.61
C ILE A 243 -3.49 3.78 6.63
N GLY A 244 -3.81 3.62 5.34
CA GLY A 244 -2.79 3.50 4.30
C GLY A 244 -1.88 4.74 4.23
N GLY A 245 -2.43 5.94 4.39
CA GLY A 245 -1.70 7.19 4.28
C GLY A 245 -0.76 7.43 5.46
N TRP A 246 -1.17 7.01 6.65
CA TRP A 246 -0.32 6.95 7.83
C TRP A 246 0.86 6.00 7.60
N GLN A 247 0.61 4.79 7.10
CA GLN A 247 1.67 3.83 6.75
C GLN A 247 2.64 4.37 5.69
N ASP A 248 2.12 5.01 4.64
CA ASP A 248 2.94 5.57 3.56
C ASP A 248 3.85 6.70 4.07
N THR A 249 3.27 7.59 4.88
CA THR A 249 3.98 8.74 5.47
C THR A 249 5.07 8.26 6.43
N TYR A 250 4.74 7.28 7.28
CA TYR A 250 5.70 6.69 8.20
C TYR A 250 6.86 6.03 7.45
N THR A 251 6.55 5.18 6.47
CA THR A 251 7.57 4.46 5.69
C THR A 251 8.50 5.43 4.99
N HIS A 252 7.94 6.46 4.34
CA HIS A 252 8.71 7.53 3.69
C HIS A 252 9.64 8.21 4.69
N ASN A 253 9.09 8.75 5.79
CA ASN A 253 9.87 9.49 6.77
C ASN A 253 10.98 8.64 7.41
N ARG A 254 10.70 7.36 7.66
CA ARG A 254 11.66 6.44 8.26
C ARG A 254 12.84 6.15 7.33
N ILE A 255 12.57 5.88 6.05
CA ILE A 255 13.63 5.68 5.06
C ILE A 255 14.50 6.94 4.94
N MET A 256 13.87 8.12 4.91
CA MET A 256 14.60 9.40 4.80
C MET A 256 15.42 9.71 6.06
N GLU A 257 14.93 9.38 7.26
CA GLU A 257 15.68 9.53 8.49
C GLU A 257 16.94 8.66 8.49
N ILE A 258 16.79 7.39 8.08
CA ILE A 258 17.90 6.44 8.05
C ILE A 258 18.92 6.81 6.96
N SER A 259 18.49 7.35 5.81
CA SER A 259 19.43 7.82 4.78
C SER A 259 20.25 9.02 5.25
N VAL A 260 19.65 9.94 6.01
CA VAL A 260 20.34 11.13 6.56
C VAL A 260 21.28 10.75 7.70
N SER A 261 20.90 9.82 8.58
CA SER A 261 21.79 9.39 9.68
C SER A 261 23.07 8.73 9.20
N LYS A 262 23.13 8.29 7.94
CA LYS A 262 24.29 7.65 7.31
C LYS A 262 25.25 8.65 6.64
N SER A 263 24.85 9.91 6.45
CA SER A 263 25.65 10.92 5.75
C SER A 263 26.50 11.80 6.67
N PHE A 264 26.54 11.49 7.97
CA PHE A 264 27.38 12.12 8.99
C PHE A 264 28.34 11.08 9.56
#